data_AF-A0A7S3Z5J1-F1
#
_entry.id   AF-A0A7S3Z5J1-F1
#
_cell.length_a   1.000
_cell.length_b   1.000
_cell.length_c   1.000
_cell.angle_alpha   90.00
_cell.angle_beta   90.00
_cell.angle_gamma   90.00
#
_symmetry.space_group_name_H-M   'P 1'
#
loop_
_entity.id
_entity.type
_entity.pdbx_description
1 polymer ?
#
loop_
_entity_poly.entity_id
_entity_poly.type
_entity_poly.pdbx_seq_one_letter_code
_entity_poly.pdbx_strand_id
1 'polypeptide(L)'
;KILLENYKFKSNNNLYLFLISLGIENCPNSEYLWIKYIEILPYNQYKFSILKSVKILPTNYKIWKLVIDKCDNEKEKQKLLLKSLKNIPRNSILWRLFLNHTNIQLYPIALHKAIGCCPGDLELWKLLISTKNYFESKKILNIARKVNPEKIEIWIMAACLEETYGFDNNSYKLIKKCFSYYYHKHNIIDLKMFKHIIEIEKSQVKFFKIFKVIIKLIIVKNIKNDSFLEKWVNTLCNLNLKHNSFIIEEMIKNACIIFPNNYTLLFYLFAHLIYNKKIKKIRTSFRNLFNKEYEFRIAMDNHSPSFL
;
A
#
# COMPACT_ATOMS: atom_id res chain seq x y z
N LYS A 1 28.94 18.00 18.99
CA LYS A 1 28.19 16.73 19.21
C LYS A 1 28.62 16.06 20.52
N ILE A 2 29.89 15.65 20.64
CA ILE A 2 30.45 14.99 21.84
C ILE A 2 30.29 15.84 23.12
N LEU A 3 30.59 17.15 23.06
CA LEU A 3 30.37 18.06 24.21
C LEU A 3 28.90 18.15 24.64
N LEU A 4 27.96 18.20 23.69
CA LEU A 4 26.53 18.29 24.00
C LEU A 4 25.98 16.98 24.57
N GLU A 5 26.48 15.84 24.11
CA GLU A 5 26.14 14.52 24.65
C GLU A 5 26.62 14.37 26.11
N ASN A 6 27.80 14.90 26.44
CA ASN A 6 28.34 14.87 27.81
C ASN A 6 27.59 15.79 28.79
N TYR A 7 27.09 16.95 28.35
CA TYR A 7 26.33 17.87 29.20
C TYR A 7 24.87 17.48 29.39
N LYS A 8 24.28 16.69 28.48
CA LYS A 8 22.91 16.16 28.64
C LYS A 8 22.76 15.28 29.90
N PHE A 9 23.85 14.70 30.38
CA PHE A 9 23.89 13.86 31.58
C PHE A 9 24.14 14.63 32.89
N LYS A 10 24.53 15.91 32.82
CA LYS A 10 24.70 16.76 34.01
C LYS A 10 23.46 17.62 34.20
N SER A 11 22.92 17.60 35.42
CA SER A 11 21.69 18.26 35.90
C SER A 11 21.68 19.79 35.85
N ASN A 12 22.46 20.43 34.96
CA ASN A 12 22.46 21.88 34.76
C ASN A 12 21.86 22.24 33.40
N ASN A 13 20.53 22.21 33.33
CA ASN A 13 19.75 22.58 32.15
C ASN A 13 20.09 23.99 31.63
N ASN A 14 20.44 24.93 32.52
CA ASN A 14 20.70 26.33 32.16
C ASN A 14 22.04 26.52 31.42
N LEU A 15 23.11 25.84 31.85
CA LEU A 15 24.42 25.91 31.18
C LEU A 15 24.35 25.23 29.81
N TYR A 16 23.63 24.11 29.73
CA TYR A 16 23.41 23.41 28.47
C TYR A 16 22.63 24.26 27.46
N LEU A 17 21.59 24.96 27.91
CA LEU A 17 20.83 25.92 27.09
C LEU A 17 21.72 27.08 26.60
N PHE A 18 22.56 27.64 27.47
CA PHE A 18 23.50 28.70 27.10
C PHE A 18 24.53 28.27 26.05
N LEU A 19 25.08 27.06 26.20
CA LEU A 19 26.00 26.48 25.21
C LEU A 19 25.32 26.24 23.86
N ILE A 20 24.05 25.82 23.86
CA ILE A 20 23.29 25.63 22.62
C ILE A 20 22.96 26.98 21.96
N SER A 21 22.58 28.00 22.73
CA SER A 21 22.28 29.32 22.17
C SER A 21 23.52 29.94 21.52
N LEU A 22 24.68 29.88 22.19
CA LEU A 22 25.97 30.29 21.61
C LEU A 22 26.31 29.45 20.36
N GLY A 23 26.04 28.14 20.42
CA GLY A 23 26.23 27.26 19.27
C GLY A 23 25.37 27.64 18.07
N ILE A 24 24.13 28.10 18.29
CA ILE A 24 23.23 28.55 17.23
C ILE A 24 23.68 29.89 16.63
N GLU A 25 24.18 30.81 17.46
CA GLU A 25 24.71 32.09 16.98
C GLU A 25 25.94 31.90 16.10
N ASN A 26 26.84 31.00 16.50
CA ASN A 26 28.06 30.71 15.74
C ASN A 26 27.81 29.81 14.52
N CYS A 27 26.85 28.89 14.61
CA CYS A 27 26.57 27.90 13.55
C CYS A 27 25.06 27.84 13.21
N PRO A 28 24.51 28.90 12.58
CA PRO A 28 23.08 29.00 12.30
C PRO A 28 22.58 27.97 11.28
N ASN A 29 23.46 27.40 10.46
CA ASN A 29 23.10 26.43 9.41
C ASN A 29 23.01 24.99 9.93
N SER A 30 23.36 24.73 11.20
CA SER A 30 23.41 23.36 11.74
C SER A 30 22.03 22.84 12.13
N GLU A 31 21.53 21.84 11.39
CA GLU A 31 20.26 21.16 11.70
C GLU A 31 20.25 20.58 13.13
N TYR A 32 21.34 19.95 13.56
CA TYR A 32 21.39 19.23 14.84
C TYR A 32 21.24 20.17 16.04
N LEU A 33 21.89 21.35 16.00
CA LEU A 33 21.82 22.34 17.07
C LEU A 33 20.39 22.87 17.22
N TRP A 34 19.74 23.18 16.09
CA TRP A 34 18.34 23.62 16.10
C TRP A 34 17.38 22.56 16.63
N ILE A 35 17.55 21.30 16.23
CA ILE A 35 16.73 20.19 16.76
C ILE A 35 16.86 20.11 18.27
N LYS A 36 18.11 20.11 18.79
CA LYS A 36 18.35 20.02 20.24
C LYS A 36 17.78 21.21 20.99
N TYR A 37 17.90 22.42 20.44
CA TYR A 37 17.34 23.63 21.02
C TYR A 37 15.81 23.58 21.13
N ILE A 38 15.13 23.13 20.09
CA ILE A 38 13.66 23.03 20.05
C ILE A 38 13.16 21.90 20.98
N GLU A 39 13.91 20.82 21.13
CA GLU A 39 13.55 19.71 22.04
C GLU A 39 13.46 20.18 23.50
N ILE A 40 14.42 20.99 23.94
CA ILE A 40 14.57 21.40 25.35
C ILE A 40 13.58 22.51 25.73
N LEU A 41 13.36 23.46 24.82
CA LEU A 41 12.64 24.69 25.17
C LEU A 41 11.11 24.50 25.18
N PRO A 42 10.41 25.09 26.16
CA PRO A 42 8.96 25.17 26.14
C PRO A 42 8.48 26.15 25.06
N TYR A 43 7.49 25.73 24.26
CA TYR A 43 7.04 26.46 23.07
C TYR A 43 6.47 27.85 23.41
N ASN A 44 5.68 27.96 24.48
CA ASN A 44 4.97 29.18 24.85
C ASN A 44 5.90 30.35 25.19
N GLN A 45 7.06 30.07 25.78
CA GLN A 45 8.04 31.09 26.16
C GLN A 45 8.99 31.44 25.02
N TYR A 46 9.37 30.46 24.19
CA TYR A 46 10.43 30.62 23.17
C TYR A 46 9.92 30.63 21.73
N LYS A 47 8.64 30.94 21.52
CA LYS A 47 7.98 30.98 20.22
C LYS A 47 8.79 31.71 19.15
N PHE A 48 9.31 32.91 19.44
CA PHE A 48 10.08 33.69 18.48
C PHE A 48 11.39 33.02 18.06
N SER A 49 12.15 32.47 19.02
CA SER A 49 13.41 31.77 18.77
C SER A 49 13.18 30.47 17.98
N ILE A 50 12.13 29.73 18.31
CA ILE A 50 11.73 28.54 17.58
C ILE A 50 11.32 28.89 16.14
N LEU A 51 10.56 29.98 15.92
CA LEU A 51 10.21 30.44 14.57
C LEU A 51 11.40 31.03 13.80
N LYS A 52 12.44 31.52 14.47
CA LYS A 52 13.69 31.95 13.84
C LYS A 52 14.40 30.77 13.17
N SER A 53 14.40 29.59 13.80
CA SER A 53 14.98 28.36 13.23
C SER A 53 14.42 28.04 11.84
N VAL A 54 13.11 28.19 11.70
CA VAL A 54 12.34 27.91 10.49
C VAL A 54 12.60 28.93 9.38
N LYS A 55 12.89 30.18 9.74
CA LYS A 55 13.27 31.22 8.78
C LYS A 55 14.67 30.98 8.23
N ILE A 56 15.60 30.51 9.07
CA ILE A 56 17.00 30.26 8.69
C ILE A 56 17.11 28.97 7.87
N LEU A 57 16.40 27.90 8.28
CA LEU A 57 16.42 26.60 7.62
C LEU A 57 15.03 26.24 7.06
N PRO A 58 14.54 26.96 6.03
CA PRO A 58 13.19 26.81 5.51
C PRO A 58 12.93 25.46 4.83
N THR A 59 13.95 24.80 4.31
CA THR A 59 13.84 23.54 3.55
C THR A 59 13.91 22.29 4.43
N ASN A 60 14.18 22.43 5.73
CA ASN A 60 14.41 21.28 6.60
C ASN A 60 13.12 20.74 7.22
N TYR A 61 12.67 19.58 6.73
CA TYR A 61 11.46 18.92 7.23
C TYR A 61 11.49 18.60 8.73
N LYS A 62 12.63 18.17 9.29
CA LYS A 62 12.68 17.70 10.68
C LYS A 62 12.43 18.85 11.65
N ILE A 63 13.00 20.02 11.37
CA ILE A 63 12.78 21.24 12.14
C ILE A 63 11.30 21.62 12.07
N TRP A 64 10.72 21.68 10.87
CA TRP A 64 9.29 21.98 10.71
C TRP A 64 8.40 21.02 11.51
N LYS A 65 8.66 19.72 11.44
CA LYS A 65 7.89 18.71 12.18
C LYS A 65 7.95 18.96 13.69
N LEU A 66 9.15 19.15 14.25
CA LEU A 66 9.32 19.38 15.69
C LEU A 66 8.63 20.67 16.15
N VAL A 67 8.69 21.74 15.35
CA VAL A 67 8.02 23.01 15.65
C VAL A 67 6.50 22.84 15.66
N ILE A 68 5.97 22.08 14.70
CA ILE A 68 4.53 21.78 14.59
C ILE A 68 4.06 20.88 15.74
N ASP A 69 4.85 19.89 16.13
CA ASP A 69 4.53 18.95 17.21
C ASP A 69 4.54 19.64 18.59
N LYS A 70 5.39 20.66 18.77
CA LYS A 70 5.46 21.47 20.00
C LYS A 70 4.37 22.54 20.12
N CYS A 71 3.61 22.80 19.05
CA CYS A 71 2.58 23.83 19.03
C CYS A 71 1.24 23.27 19.52
N ASP A 72 0.79 23.71 20.69
CA ASP A 72 -0.48 23.25 21.27
C ASP A 72 -1.72 23.88 20.60
N ASN A 73 -1.58 25.12 20.12
CA ASN A 73 -2.69 25.85 19.51
C ASN A 73 -3.00 25.36 18.08
N GLU A 74 -4.19 24.82 17.84
CA GLU A 74 -4.61 24.27 16.54
C GLU A 74 -4.59 25.31 15.41
N LYS A 75 -5.09 26.53 15.65
CA LYS A 75 -5.09 27.63 14.66
C LYS A 75 -3.68 28.03 14.25
N GLU A 76 -2.73 28.02 15.19
CA GLU A 76 -1.33 28.33 14.91
C GLU A 76 -0.65 27.18 14.18
N LYS A 77 -0.96 25.94 14.58
CA LYS A 77 -0.50 24.72 13.92
C LYS A 77 -0.89 24.70 12.43
N GLN A 78 -2.14 25.03 12.11
CA GLN A 78 -2.60 25.16 10.72
C GLN A 78 -1.81 26.22 9.94
N LYS A 79 -1.58 27.41 10.53
CA LYS A 79 -0.78 28.47 9.88
C LYS A 79 0.67 28.03 9.65
N LEU A 80 1.27 27.33 10.60
CA LEU A 80 2.63 26.81 10.49
C LEU A 80 2.73 25.71 9.44
N LEU A 81 1.73 24.81 9.37
CA LEU A 81 1.63 23.80 8.31
C LEU A 81 1.49 24.44 6.92
N LEU A 82 0.70 25.50 6.77
CA LEU A 82 0.62 26.22 5.49
C LEU A 82 1.96 26.86 5.11
N LYS A 83 2.69 27.45 6.08
CA LYS A 83 4.03 28.00 5.82
C LYS A 83 5.03 26.90 5.48
N SER A 84 4.98 25.75 6.14
CA SER A 84 5.87 24.63 5.86
C SER A 84 5.64 24.06 4.47
N LEU A 85 4.37 23.95 4.04
CA LEU A 85 4.01 23.49 2.70
C LEU A 85 4.39 24.48 1.59
N LYS A 86 4.39 25.79 1.86
CA LYS A 86 4.93 26.79 0.91
C LYS A 86 6.43 26.57 0.67
N ASN A 87 7.17 26.20 1.72
CA ASN A 87 8.62 26.02 1.63
C ASN A 87 9.00 24.60 1.16
N ILE A 88 8.22 23.59 1.53
CA ILE A 88 8.48 22.17 1.24
C ILE A 88 7.22 21.51 0.67
N PRO A 89 6.85 21.81 -0.59
CA PRO A 89 5.61 21.31 -1.19
C PRO A 89 5.65 19.81 -1.51
N ARG A 90 6.81 19.19 -1.70
CA ARG A 90 6.93 17.78 -2.12
C ARG A 90 6.87 16.76 -0.97
N ASN A 91 6.69 17.20 0.27
CA ASN A 91 6.72 16.29 1.42
C ASN A 91 5.32 15.74 1.74
N SER A 92 5.12 14.46 1.48
CA SER A 92 3.85 13.76 1.75
C SER A 92 3.46 13.75 3.23
N ILE A 93 4.41 13.69 4.15
CA ILE A 93 4.12 13.62 5.58
C ILE A 93 3.54 14.95 6.06
N LEU A 94 4.08 16.08 5.60
CA LEU A 94 3.53 17.40 5.93
C LEU A 94 2.11 17.58 5.37
N TRP A 95 1.86 17.10 4.14
CA TRP A 95 0.51 17.13 3.56
C TRP A 95 -0.49 16.30 4.37
N ARG A 96 -0.12 15.09 4.81
CA ARG A 96 -0.99 14.25 5.65
C ARG A 96 -1.28 14.92 7.00
N LEU A 97 -0.27 15.50 7.64
CA LEU A 97 -0.46 16.25 8.89
C LEU A 97 -1.37 17.47 8.67
N PHE A 98 -1.20 18.18 7.56
CA PHE A 98 -2.06 19.30 7.20
C PHE A 98 -3.52 18.85 7.02
N LEU A 99 -3.75 17.78 6.26
CA LEU A 99 -5.09 17.24 6.01
C LEU A 99 -5.80 16.84 7.30
N ASN A 100 -5.10 16.22 8.25
CA ASN A 100 -5.67 15.84 9.55
C ASN A 100 -6.16 17.05 10.36
N HIS A 101 -5.53 18.22 10.18
CA HIS A 101 -5.91 19.45 10.86
C HIS A 101 -6.75 20.39 9.99
N THR A 102 -7.20 19.98 8.79
CA THR A 102 -7.99 20.86 7.91
C THR A 102 -9.48 20.74 8.15
N ASN A 103 -10.19 21.87 7.97
CA ASN A 103 -11.65 21.91 8.02
C ASN A 103 -12.25 21.09 6.86
N ILE A 104 -13.40 20.45 7.11
CA ILE A 104 -14.12 19.58 6.17
C ILE A 104 -14.38 20.26 4.81
N GLN A 105 -14.71 21.56 4.82
CA GLN A 105 -14.98 22.33 3.60
C GLN A 105 -13.74 22.51 2.70
N LEU A 106 -12.56 22.73 3.31
CA LEU A 106 -11.30 22.94 2.57
C LEU A 106 -10.55 21.64 2.28
N TYR A 107 -10.89 20.57 2.98
CA TYR A 107 -10.29 19.24 2.84
C TYR A 107 -10.17 18.75 1.38
N PRO A 108 -11.23 18.74 0.54
CA PRO A 108 -11.11 18.25 -0.83
C PRO A 108 -10.17 19.10 -1.69
N ILE A 109 -10.19 20.43 -1.49
CA ILE A 109 -9.32 21.36 -2.22
C ILE A 109 -7.86 21.16 -1.81
N ALA A 110 -7.60 21.01 -0.51
CA ALA A 110 -6.29 20.71 0.02
C ALA A 110 -5.74 19.38 -0.49
N LEU A 111 -6.60 18.36 -0.59
CA LEU A 111 -6.23 17.02 -1.05
C LEU A 111 -5.88 17.00 -2.55
N HIS A 112 -6.63 17.71 -3.39
CA HIS A 112 -6.28 17.89 -4.80
C HIS A 112 -4.92 18.59 -4.97
N LYS A 113 -4.64 19.64 -4.18
CA LYS A 113 -3.34 20.32 -4.18
C LYS A 113 -2.22 19.39 -3.72
N ALA A 114 -2.45 18.61 -2.67
CA ALA A 114 -1.48 17.66 -2.14
C ALA A 114 -1.05 16.64 -3.20
N ILE A 115 -1.99 16.10 -3.97
CA ILE A 115 -1.70 15.16 -5.05
C ILE A 115 -0.94 15.83 -6.21
N GLY A 116 -1.26 17.08 -6.53
CA GLY A 116 -0.50 17.85 -7.53
C GLY A 116 0.96 18.05 -7.13
N CYS A 117 1.23 18.27 -5.85
CA CYS A 117 2.60 18.43 -5.34
C CYS A 117 3.33 17.10 -5.10
N CYS A 118 2.59 16.06 -4.69
CA CYS A 118 3.10 14.74 -4.32
C CYS A 118 2.41 13.64 -5.14
N PRO A 119 2.63 13.59 -6.47
CA PRO A 119 1.97 12.60 -7.32
C PRO A 119 2.35 11.17 -6.93
N GLY A 120 3.56 10.96 -6.41
CA GLY A 120 4.07 9.64 -6.06
C GLY A 120 3.54 9.06 -4.76
N ASP A 121 2.72 9.73 -3.94
CA ASP A 121 2.25 9.16 -2.68
C ASP A 121 0.90 8.46 -2.82
N LEU A 122 0.87 7.15 -2.56
CA LEU A 122 -0.31 6.31 -2.75
C LEU A 122 -1.41 6.61 -1.73
N GLU A 123 -1.04 6.92 -0.49
CA GLU A 123 -2.00 7.14 0.59
C GLU A 123 -2.87 8.38 0.32
N LEU A 124 -2.29 9.43 -0.26
CA LEU A 124 -3.05 10.61 -0.69
C LEU A 124 -4.07 10.27 -1.80
N TRP A 125 -3.69 9.42 -2.76
CA TRP A 125 -4.62 8.95 -3.79
C TRP A 125 -5.76 8.13 -3.19
N LYS A 126 -5.48 7.22 -2.25
CA LYS A 126 -6.49 6.44 -1.53
C LYS A 126 -7.51 7.35 -0.84
N LEU A 127 -7.03 8.33 -0.07
CA LEU A 127 -7.88 9.31 0.61
C LEU A 127 -8.76 10.09 -0.37
N LEU A 128 -8.20 10.50 -1.53
CA LEU A 128 -8.97 11.26 -2.51
C LEU A 128 -10.07 10.39 -3.13
N ILE A 129 -9.77 9.14 -3.44
CA ILE A 129 -10.73 8.21 -4.04
C ILE A 129 -11.85 7.87 -3.05
N SER A 130 -11.54 7.69 -1.77
CA SER A 130 -12.54 7.36 -0.75
C SER A 130 -13.50 8.51 -0.44
N THR A 131 -13.10 9.75 -0.72
CA THR A 131 -13.93 10.95 -0.44
C THR A 131 -14.86 11.33 -1.59
N LYS A 132 -14.71 10.71 -2.76
CA LYS A 132 -15.35 11.13 -4.02
C LYS A 132 -16.34 10.08 -4.52
N ASN A 133 -17.29 10.53 -5.36
CA ASN A 133 -18.28 9.66 -5.98
C ASN A 133 -17.65 8.77 -7.06
N TYR A 134 -18.31 7.67 -7.43
CA TYR A 134 -17.86 6.72 -8.46
C TYR A 134 -17.28 7.38 -9.72
N PHE A 135 -18.02 8.29 -10.35
CA PHE A 135 -17.61 8.92 -11.61
C PHE A 135 -16.34 9.76 -11.46
N GLU A 136 -16.21 10.49 -10.35
CA GLU A 136 -15.04 11.30 -10.05
C GLU A 136 -13.85 10.41 -9.68
N SER A 137 -14.07 9.42 -8.82
CA SER A 137 -13.08 8.43 -8.42
C SER A 137 -12.51 7.67 -9.62
N LYS A 138 -13.35 7.30 -10.60
CA LYS A 138 -12.91 6.71 -11.86
C LYS A 138 -12.02 7.65 -12.68
N LYS A 139 -12.37 8.94 -12.78
CA LYS A 139 -11.53 9.95 -13.45
C LYS A 139 -10.18 10.11 -12.74
N ILE A 140 -10.20 10.21 -11.42
CA ILE A 140 -9.01 10.35 -10.57
C ILE A 140 -8.10 9.13 -10.71
N LEU A 141 -8.65 7.91 -10.67
CA LEU A 141 -7.90 6.67 -10.88
C LEU A 141 -7.30 6.58 -12.29
N ASN A 142 -8.01 7.06 -13.32
CA ASN A 142 -7.45 7.13 -14.68
C ASN A 142 -6.25 8.07 -14.75
N ILE A 143 -6.30 9.21 -14.06
CA ILE A 143 -5.17 10.15 -13.96
C ILE A 143 -4.03 9.50 -13.16
N ALA A 144 -4.33 8.92 -11.99
CA ALA A 144 -3.35 8.27 -11.12
C ALA A 144 -2.57 7.18 -11.85
N ARG A 145 -3.23 6.38 -12.70
CA ARG A 145 -2.57 5.35 -13.53
C ARG A 145 -1.67 5.92 -14.62
N LYS A 146 -2.00 7.09 -15.18
CA LYS A 146 -1.14 7.78 -16.15
C LYS A 146 0.10 8.36 -15.47
N VAL A 147 -0.08 8.91 -14.27
CA VAL A 147 1.00 9.53 -13.49
C VAL A 147 1.94 8.49 -12.89
N ASN A 148 1.39 7.41 -12.33
CA ASN A 148 2.15 6.34 -11.66
C ASN A 148 1.80 4.96 -12.24
N PRO A 149 2.19 4.67 -13.49
CA PRO A 149 1.82 3.41 -14.13
C PRO A 149 2.52 2.20 -13.49
N GLU A 150 3.64 2.41 -12.80
CA GLU A 150 4.45 1.39 -12.13
C GLU A 150 3.90 0.94 -10.78
N LYS A 151 2.86 1.61 -10.26
CA LYS A 151 2.26 1.27 -8.98
C LYS A 151 1.07 0.33 -9.15
N ILE A 152 1.26 -0.93 -8.78
CA ILE A 152 0.28 -2.01 -8.89
C ILE A 152 -1.00 -1.64 -8.14
N GLU A 153 -0.82 -1.07 -6.96
CA GLU A 153 -1.87 -0.75 -6.00
C GLU A 153 -2.97 0.11 -6.65
N ILE A 154 -2.59 1.07 -7.50
CA ILE A 154 -3.54 1.96 -8.19
C ILE A 154 -4.37 1.17 -9.22
N TRP A 155 -3.77 0.20 -9.90
CA TRP A 155 -4.48 -0.69 -10.83
C TRP A 155 -5.46 -1.59 -10.10
N ILE A 156 -5.06 -2.17 -8.97
CA ILE A 156 -5.94 -3.01 -8.16
C ILE A 156 -7.08 -2.17 -7.58
N MET A 157 -6.79 -0.98 -7.04
CA MET A 157 -7.83 -0.06 -6.55
C MET A 157 -8.84 0.31 -7.64
N ALA A 158 -8.39 0.56 -8.87
CA ALA A 158 -9.28 0.82 -9.99
C ALA A 158 -10.17 -0.38 -10.32
N ALA A 159 -9.62 -1.58 -10.29
CA ALA A 159 -10.38 -2.79 -10.50
C ALA A 159 -11.41 -2.98 -9.37
N CYS A 160 -10.99 -2.87 -8.11
CA CYS A 160 -11.85 -3.00 -6.93
C CYS A 160 -13.03 -2.02 -6.97
N LEU A 161 -12.78 -0.78 -7.38
CA LEU A 161 -13.83 0.21 -7.60
C LEU A 161 -14.82 -0.21 -8.69
N GLU A 162 -14.38 -0.81 -9.80
CA GLU A 162 -15.34 -1.32 -10.80
C GLU A 162 -16.15 -2.52 -10.26
N GLU A 163 -15.56 -3.41 -9.46
CA GLU A 163 -16.29 -4.54 -8.84
C GLU A 163 -17.31 -4.08 -7.80
N THR A 164 -17.02 -3.05 -6.98
CA THR A 164 -18.00 -2.55 -5.99
C THR A 164 -19.30 -2.07 -6.66
N TYR A 165 -19.22 -1.54 -7.88
CA TYR A 165 -20.37 -1.04 -8.63
C TYR A 165 -20.92 -2.06 -9.64
N GLY A 166 -20.44 -3.30 -9.62
CA GLY A 166 -20.94 -4.40 -10.46
C GLY A 166 -20.40 -4.44 -11.89
N PHE A 167 -19.37 -3.67 -12.22
CA PHE A 167 -18.74 -3.66 -13.55
C PHE A 167 -17.60 -4.69 -13.67
N ASP A 168 -17.94 -5.97 -13.47
CA ASP A 168 -16.98 -7.09 -13.45
C ASP A 168 -16.16 -7.23 -14.75
N ASN A 169 -16.77 -6.96 -15.90
CA ASN A 169 -16.08 -7.03 -17.19
C ASN A 169 -14.98 -5.97 -17.31
N ASN A 170 -15.21 -4.79 -16.73
CA ASN A 170 -14.22 -3.71 -16.76
C ASN A 170 -13.08 -4.00 -15.79
N SER A 171 -13.38 -4.52 -14.59
CA SER A 171 -12.35 -4.90 -13.62
C SER A 171 -11.41 -5.96 -14.21
N TYR A 172 -11.94 -6.98 -14.89
CA TYR A 172 -11.13 -7.98 -15.60
C TYR A 172 -10.21 -7.35 -16.67
N LYS A 173 -10.76 -6.45 -17.50
CA LYS A 173 -9.98 -5.74 -18.53
C LYS A 173 -8.85 -4.89 -17.92
N LEU A 174 -9.12 -4.22 -16.80
CA LEU A 174 -8.13 -3.40 -16.09
C LEU A 174 -6.99 -4.24 -15.54
N ILE A 175 -7.32 -5.37 -14.92
CA ILE A 175 -6.34 -6.32 -14.38
C ILE A 175 -5.50 -6.92 -15.50
N LYS A 176 -6.12 -7.36 -16.61
CA LYS A 176 -5.38 -7.90 -17.76
C LYS A 176 -4.39 -6.87 -18.32
N LYS A 177 -4.78 -5.59 -18.41
CA LYS A 177 -3.90 -4.47 -18.83
C LYS A 177 -2.76 -4.22 -17.83
N CYS A 178 -3.05 -4.29 -16.53
CA CYS A 178 -2.04 -4.23 -15.48
C CYS A 178 -1.00 -5.34 -15.69
N PHE A 179 -1.45 -6.59 -15.82
CA PHE A 179 -0.57 -7.74 -16.05
C PHE A 179 0.22 -7.69 -17.36
N SER A 180 -0.30 -7.10 -18.44
CA SER A 180 0.50 -6.88 -19.65
C SER A 180 1.56 -5.82 -19.41
N TYR A 181 1.21 -4.70 -18.76
CA TYR A 181 2.15 -3.62 -18.46
C TYR A 181 3.30 -4.09 -17.56
N TYR A 182 3.02 -4.85 -16.50
CA TYR A 182 4.06 -5.43 -15.64
C TYR A 182 4.93 -6.44 -16.35
N TYR A 183 4.33 -7.31 -17.16
CA TYR A 183 5.06 -8.34 -17.88
C TYR A 183 6.08 -7.74 -18.86
N HIS A 184 5.68 -6.69 -19.60
CA HIS A 184 6.60 -6.00 -20.51
C HIS A 184 7.75 -5.27 -19.82
N LYS A 185 7.56 -4.81 -18.57
CA LYS A 185 8.59 -4.03 -17.85
C LYS A 185 9.55 -4.86 -16.99
N HIS A 186 9.06 -5.90 -16.32
CA HIS A 186 9.84 -6.57 -15.28
C HIS A 186 10.21 -8.03 -15.59
N ASN A 187 9.77 -8.60 -16.73
CA ASN A 187 9.96 -10.01 -17.14
C ASN A 187 9.47 -11.09 -16.15
N ILE A 188 9.37 -10.79 -14.85
CA ILE A 188 8.90 -11.67 -13.78
C ILE A 188 7.78 -10.97 -13.01
N ILE A 189 6.64 -11.63 -12.91
CA ILE A 189 5.52 -11.19 -12.07
C ILE A 189 5.86 -11.62 -10.64
N ASP A 190 6.54 -10.74 -9.92
CA ASP A 190 7.01 -11.02 -8.58
C ASP A 190 5.92 -10.94 -7.50
N LEU A 191 6.18 -11.68 -6.43
CA LEU A 191 5.54 -11.75 -5.10
C LEU A 191 5.06 -10.40 -4.49
N LYS A 192 5.46 -9.25 -5.05
CA LYS A 192 4.94 -7.91 -4.69
C LYS A 192 3.43 -7.79 -4.97
N MET A 193 2.95 -8.37 -6.07
CA MET A 193 1.50 -8.47 -6.35
C MET A 193 0.78 -9.21 -5.22
N PHE A 194 1.35 -10.32 -4.74
CA PHE A 194 0.79 -11.11 -3.65
C PHE A 194 0.79 -10.36 -2.33
N LYS A 195 1.86 -9.64 -1.98
CA LYS A 195 1.90 -8.83 -0.76
C LYS A 195 0.77 -7.79 -0.73
N HIS A 196 0.53 -7.09 -1.83
CA HIS A 196 -0.58 -6.13 -1.90
C HIS A 196 -1.96 -6.79 -1.90
N ILE A 197 -2.10 -7.95 -2.55
CA ILE A 197 -3.33 -8.77 -2.47
C ILE A 197 -3.64 -9.15 -1.01
N ILE A 198 -2.62 -9.57 -0.25
CA ILE A 198 -2.73 -9.91 1.17
C ILE A 198 -3.06 -8.67 2.03
N GLU A 199 -2.47 -7.51 1.72
CA GLU A 199 -2.78 -6.26 2.42
C GLU A 199 -4.23 -5.80 2.17
N ILE A 200 -4.74 -5.99 0.95
CA ILE A 200 -6.14 -5.68 0.62
C ILE A 200 -7.08 -6.69 1.29
N GLU A 201 -6.70 -7.97 1.40
CA GLU A 201 -7.50 -8.95 2.14
C GLU A 201 -7.61 -8.60 3.64
N LYS A 202 -6.50 -8.15 4.26
CA LYS A 202 -6.50 -7.65 5.64
C LYS A 202 -7.44 -6.46 5.85
N SER A 203 -7.70 -5.67 4.81
CA SER A 203 -8.63 -4.53 4.86
C SER A 203 -10.12 -4.94 4.85
N GLN A 204 -10.44 -6.24 4.91
CA GLN A 204 -11.79 -6.82 5.10
C GLN A 204 -12.83 -6.47 4.03
N VAL A 205 -12.42 -6.06 2.82
CA VAL A 205 -13.39 -5.83 1.74
C VAL A 205 -13.53 -7.08 0.88
N LYS A 206 -14.78 -7.54 0.72
CA LYS A 206 -15.19 -8.78 0.04
C LYS A 206 -15.01 -8.72 -1.50
N PHE A 207 -13.79 -8.47 -2.00
CA PHE A 207 -13.46 -8.40 -3.44
C PHE A 207 -13.18 -9.78 -4.06
N PHE A 208 -14.12 -10.70 -3.90
CA PHE A 208 -13.89 -12.11 -4.18
C PHE A 208 -13.67 -12.43 -5.67
N LYS A 209 -14.28 -11.68 -6.60
CA LYS A 209 -14.17 -11.97 -8.04
C LYS A 209 -12.84 -11.48 -8.60
N ILE A 210 -12.40 -10.29 -8.21
CA ILE A 210 -11.10 -9.76 -8.65
C ILE A 210 -9.94 -10.61 -8.13
N PHE A 211 -9.98 -11.02 -6.86
CA PHE A 211 -8.93 -11.89 -6.32
C PHE A 211 -8.83 -13.20 -7.10
N LYS A 212 -9.97 -13.83 -7.42
CA LYS A 212 -10.01 -15.03 -8.26
C LYS A 212 -9.36 -14.80 -9.64
N VAL A 213 -9.67 -13.68 -10.29
CA VAL A 213 -9.12 -13.31 -11.59
C VAL A 213 -7.61 -13.07 -11.52
N ILE A 214 -7.16 -12.33 -10.51
CA ILE A 214 -5.74 -12.01 -10.30
C ILE A 214 -4.95 -13.30 -10.05
N ILE A 215 -5.42 -14.16 -9.15
CA ILE A 215 -4.80 -15.46 -8.84
C ILE A 215 -4.70 -16.31 -10.10
N LYS A 216 -5.79 -16.46 -10.85
CA LYS A 216 -5.79 -17.22 -12.11
C LYS A 216 -4.77 -16.67 -13.10
N LEU A 217 -4.68 -15.35 -13.27
CA LEU A 217 -3.73 -14.72 -14.20
C LEU A 217 -2.27 -14.87 -13.78
N ILE A 218 -1.97 -14.84 -12.48
CA ILE A 218 -0.61 -15.05 -11.98
C ILE A 218 -0.17 -16.49 -12.25
N ILE A 219 -1.02 -17.46 -11.92
CA ILE A 219 -0.63 -18.87 -12.09
C ILE A 219 -0.49 -19.18 -13.57
N VAL A 220 -1.44 -18.79 -14.43
CA VAL A 220 -1.38 -19.04 -15.90
C VAL A 220 -0.11 -18.47 -16.55
N LYS A 221 0.39 -17.32 -16.09
CA LYS A 221 1.61 -16.73 -16.66
C LYS A 221 2.91 -17.32 -16.10
N ASN A 222 2.90 -17.87 -14.89
CA ASN A 222 4.09 -18.42 -14.23
C ASN A 222 4.19 -19.95 -14.31
N ILE A 223 3.32 -20.64 -15.07
CA ILE A 223 3.33 -22.10 -15.26
C ILE A 223 4.70 -22.66 -15.67
N LYS A 224 5.53 -21.86 -16.35
CA LYS A 224 6.81 -22.32 -16.90
C LYS A 224 8.00 -22.28 -15.92
N ASN A 225 7.85 -21.70 -14.72
CA ASN A 225 8.97 -21.52 -13.78
C ASN A 225 8.79 -22.40 -12.53
N ASP A 226 9.48 -23.54 -12.46
CA ASP A 226 9.39 -24.47 -11.32
C ASP A 226 9.82 -23.83 -9.99
N SER A 227 10.83 -22.95 -10.01
CA SER A 227 11.28 -22.17 -8.85
C SER A 227 10.23 -21.18 -8.30
N PHE A 228 9.27 -20.75 -9.14
CA PHE A 228 8.17 -19.91 -8.69
C PHE A 228 7.19 -20.73 -7.85
N LEU A 229 6.92 -21.98 -8.21
CA LEU A 229 5.99 -22.85 -7.49
C LEU A 229 6.48 -23.12 -6.06
N GLU A 230 7.77 -23.42 -5.88
CA GLU A 230 8.34 -23.64 -4.53
C GLU A 230 8.28 -22.37 -3.66
N LYS A 231 8.68 -21.22 -4.22
CA LYS A 231 8.56 -19.94 -3.50
C LYS A 231 7.11 -19.60 -3.19
N TRP A 232 6.19 -19.93 -4.10
CA TRP A 232 4.77 -19.65 -3.95
C TRP A 232 4.10 -20.55 -2.90
N VAL A 233 4.41 -21.84 -2.89
CA VAL A 233 4.00 -22.81 -1.86
C VAL A 233 4.56 -22.41 -0.49
N ASN A 234 5.83 -22.01 -0.41
CA ASN A 234 6.40 -21.53 0.86
C ASN A 234 5.73 -20.23 1.34
N THR A 235 5.38 -19.31 0.43
CA THR A 235 4.59 -18.12 0.83
C THR A 235 3.17 -18.47 1.27
N LEU A 236 2.55 -19.50 0.69
CA LEU A 236 1.24 -20.01 1.13
C LEU A 236 1.32 -20.62 2.53
N CYS A 237 2.34 -21.43 2.82
CA CYS A 237 2.57 -22.01 4.14
C CYS A 237 2.80 -20.95 5.23
N ASN A 238 3.38 -19.81 4.87
CA ASN A 238 3.64 -18.69 5.79
C ASN A 238 2.44 -17.76 6.00
N LEU A 239 1.33 -17.93 5.28
CA LEU A 239 0.14 -17.09 5.45
C LEU A 239 -0.73 -17.60 6.60
N ASN A 240 -1.11 -16.67 7.50
CA ASN A 240 -1.95 -16.99 8.65
C ASN A 240 -3.34 -17.48 8.22
N LEU A 241 -3.58 -18.77 8.50
CA LEU A 241 -4.77 -19.55 8.15
C LEU A 241 -6.12 -18.95 8.63
N LYS A 242 -6.11 -18.10 9.67
CA LYS A 242 -7.34 -17.54 10.28
C LYS A 242 -7.90 -16.31 9.58
N HIS A 243 -7.08 -15.50 8.92
CA HIS A 243 -7.53 -14.26 8.28
C HIS A 243 -7.71 -14.38 6.75
N ASN A 244 -7.02 -15.33 6.11
CA ASN A 244 -6.89 -15.39 4.64
C ASN A 244 -7.60 -16.61 4.00
N SER A 245 -8.70 -17.06 4.60
CA SER A 245 -9.37 -18.33 4.23
C SER A 245 -9.84 -18.39 2.78
N PHE A 246 -10.30 -17.28 2.19
CA PHE A 246 -10.85 -17.29 0.83
C PHE A 246 -9.74 -17.30 -0.22
N ILE A 247 -8.69 -16.51 -0.02
CA ILE A 247 -7.57 -16.44 -0.95
C ILE A 247 -6.86 -17.79 -1.01
N ILE A 248 -6.64 -18.43 0.15
CA ILE A 248 -6.05 -19.77 0.20
C ILE A 248 -6.94 -20.78 -0.53
N GLU A 249 -8.26 -20.78 -0.31
CA GLU A 249 -9.21 -21.67 -1.02
C GLU A 249 -9.17 -21.51 -2.55
N GLU A 250 -9.11 -20.28 -3.06
CA GLU A 250 -9.13 -20.02 -4.50
C GLU A 250 -7.76 -20.22 -5.16
N MET A 251 -6.67 -19.93 -4.46
CA MET A 251 -5.31 -20.29 -4.89
C MET A 251 -5.17 -21.80 -5.03
N ILE A 252 -5.66 -22.52 -4.04
CA ILE A 252 -5.72 -23.97 -4.01
C ILE A 252 -6.54 -24.54 -5.17
N LYS A 253 -7.77 -24.04 -5.41
CA LYS A 253 -8.63 -24.52 -6.51
C LYS A 253 -7.96 -24.31 -7.87
N ASN A 254 -7.27 -23.18 -8.06
CA ASN A 254 -6.58 -22.90 -9.31
C ASN A 254 -5.29 -23.72 -9.45
N ALA A 255 -4.59 -24.05 -8.36
CA ALA A 255 -3.46 -24.98 -8.38
C ALA A 255 -3.89 -26.40 -8.78
N CYS A 256 -5.04 -26.89 -8.30
CA CYS A 256 -5.61 -28.17 -8.74
C CYS A 256 -5.89 -28.25 -10.23
N ILE A 257 -6.41 -27.16 -10.82
CA ILE A 257 -6.74 -27.12 -12.25
C ILE A 257 -5.47 -27.21 -13.12
N ILE A 258 -4.34 -26.74 -12.60
CA ILE A 258 -3.08 -26.60 -13.35
C ILE A 258 -2.15 -27.79 -13.11
N PHE A 259 -2.19 -28.41 -11.93
CA PHE A 259 -1.39 -29.59 -11.57
C PHE A 259 -2.27 -30.71 -11.00
N PRO A 260 -3.01 -31.47 -11.85
CA PRO A 260 -3.86 -32.56 -11.39
C PRO A 260 -3.09 -33.69 -10.68
N ASN A 261 -1.78 -33.82 -10.92
CA ASN A 261 -0.95 -34.95 -10.44
C ASN A 261 -0.02 -34.62 -9.25
N ASN A 262 -0.05 -33.41 -8.67
CA ASN A 262 0.81 -33.10 -7.52
C ASN A 262 0.13 -33.42 -6.18
N TYR A 263 0.33 -34.65 -5.71
CA TYR A 263 -0.30 -35.19 -4.50
C TYR A 263 0.01 -34.37 -3.22
N THR A 264 1.16 -33.70 -3.14
CA THR A 264 1.53 -32.88 -1.97
C THR A 264 0.61 -31.66 -1.79
N LEU A 265 0.24 -31.00 -2.89
CA LEU A 265 -0.74 -29.90 -2.92
C LEU A 265 -2.14 -30.38 -2.58
N LEU A 266 -2.52 -31.58 -3.03
CA LEU A 266 -3.77 -32.27 -2.68
C LEU A 266 -3.85 -32.61 -1.19
N PHE A 267 -2.77 -33.06 -0.56
CA PHE A 267 -2.74 -33.33 0.88
C PHE A 267 -2.87 -32.04 1.72
N TYR A 268 -2.20 -30.95 1.34
CA TYR A 268 -2.38 -29.64 1.98
C TYR A 268 -3.82 -29.12 1.83
N LEU A 269 -4.44 -29.39 0.68
CA LEU A 269 -5.86 -29.14 0.39
C LEU A 269 -6.80 -29.82 1.37
N PHE A 270 -6.60 -31.13 1.56
CA PHE A 270 -7.39 -31.91 2.48
C PHE A 270 -7.21 -31.39 3.91
N ALA A 271 -5.99 -31.09 4.34
CA ALA A 271 -5.72 -30.50 5.66
C ALA A 271 -6.42 -29.14 5.86
N HIS A 272 -6.41 -28.25 4.86
CA HIS A 272 -7.05 -26.93 4.92
C HIS A 272 -8.59 -27.00 4.93
N LEU A 273 -9.18 -27.90 4.16
CA LEU A 273 -10.64 -28.05 4.05
C LEU A 273 -11.25 -28.73 5.29
N ILE A 274 -10.48 -29.61 5.95
CA ILE A 274 -10.85 -30.22 7.23
C ILE A 274 -10.86 -29.16 8.35
N TYR A 275 -9.92 -28.21 8.34
CA TYR A 275 -9.87 -27.13 9.33
C TYR A 275 -11.04 -26.12 9.20
N ASN A 276 -11.52 -25.86 7.98
CA ASN A 276 -12.58 -24.85 7.71
C ASN A 276 -14.03 -25.36 7.75
N LYS A 277 -14.30 -26.63 8.11
CA LYS A 277 -15.65 -27.23 8.24
C LYS A 277 -16.65 -26.91 7.10
N LYS A 278 -16.20 -26.76 5.84
CA LYS A 278 -17.07 -26.50 4.67
C LYS A 278 -17.14 -27.67 3.69
N ILE A 279 -17.40 -28.87 4.23
CA ILE A 279 -17.43 -30.17 3.50
C ILE A 279 -18.47 -30.19 2.36
N LYS A 280 -19.62 -29.50 2.48
CA LYS A 280 -20.72 -29.58 1.51
C LYS A 280 -20.49 -28.85 0.17
N LYS A 281 -19.81 -27.68 0.17
CA LYS A 281 -19.53 -26.91 -1.07
C LYS A 281 -18.45 -27.56 -1.96
N ILE A 282 -17.69 -28.48 -1.37
CA ILE A 282 -16.58 -29.19 -2.01
C ILE A 282 -17.12 -30.34 -2.86
N ARG A 283 -18.11 -31.10 -2.35
CA ARG A 283 -18.69 -32.23 -3.09
C ARG A 283 -19.30 -31.79 -4.42
N THR A 284 -19.92 -30.62 -4.48
CA THR A 284 -20.46 -30.06 -5.73
C THR A 284 -19.37 -29.52 -6.66
N SER A 285 -18.33 -28.88 -6.11
CA SER A 285 -17.20 -28.36 -6.90
C SER A 285 -16.34 -29.47 -7.50
N PHE A 286 -16.11 -30.55 -6.75
CA PHE A 286 -15.40 -31.75 -7.23
C PHE A 286 -16.23 -32.53 -8.24
N ARG A 287 -17.55 -32.69 -8.05
CA ARG A 287 -18.41 -33.35 -9.05
C ARG A 287 -18.38 -32.60 -10.38
N ASN A 288 -18.36 -31.27 -10.35
CA ASN A 288 -18.26 -30.46 -11.55
C ASN A 288 -16.87 -30.47 -12.21
N LEU A 289 -15.80 -30.71 -11.44
CA LEU A 289 -14.43 -30.86 -11.98
C LEU A 289 -14.23 -32.25 -12.60
N PHE A 290 -14.65 -33.32 -11.93
CA PHE A 290 -14.62 -34.68 -12.47
C PHE A 290 -15.54 -34.85 -13.70
N ASN A 291 -16.71 -34.21 -13.70
CA ASN A 291 -17.59 -34.24 -14.88
C ASN A 291 -16.96 -33.52 -16.09
N LYS A 292 -16.23 -32.41 -15.87
CA LYS A 292 -15.50 -31.72 -16.94
C LYS A 292 -14.31 -32.52 -17.45
N GLU A 293 -13.63 -33.30 -16.59
CA GLU A 293 -12.61 -34.25 -17.02
C GLU A 293 -13.20 -35.40 -17.86
N TYR A 294 -14.41 -35.85 -17.53
CA TYR A 294 -15.12 -36.88 -18.30
C TYR A 294 -15.53 -36.34 -19.68
N GLU A 295 -16.06 -35.12 -19.77
CA GLU A 295 -16.39 -34.46 -21.04
C GLU A 295 -15.14 -34.17 -21.89
N PHE A 296 -14.02 -33.75 -21.28
CA PHE A 296 -12.75 -33.53 -22.01
C PHE A 296 -12.12 -34.83 -22.53
N ARG A 297 -12.25 -35.96 -21.79
CA ARG A 297 -11.79 -37.27 -22.27
C ARG A 297 -12.64 -37.80 -23.41
N ILE A 298 -13.98 -37.73 -23.30
CA ILE A 298 -14.89 -38.14 -24.39
C ILE A 298 -14.68 -37.30 -25.66
N ALA A 299 -14.40 -36.00 -25.52
CA ALA A 299 -14.12 -35.13 -26.66
C ALA A 299 -12.76 -35.41 -27.35
N MET A 300 -11.78 -35.95 -26.61
CA MET A 300 -10.48 -36.38 -27.17
C MET A 300 -10.57 -37.79 -27.79
N ASP A 301 -11.38 -38.68 -27.23
CA ASP A 301 -11.55 -40.05 -27.75
C ASP A 301 -12.37 -40.11 -29.05
N ASN A 302 -13.31 -39.17 -29.24
CA ASN A 302 -14.14 -39.07 -30.47
C ASN A 302 -13.42 -38.42 -31.67
N HIS A 303 -12.20 -37.92 -31.49
CA HIS A 303 -11.35 -37.38 -32.56
C HIS A 303 -10.01 -38.12 -32.60
N SER A 304 -10.05 -39.43 -32.86
CA SER A 304 -8.94 -40.13 -33.50
C SER A 304 -9.40 -40.67 -34.87
N PRO A 305 -8.62 -40.47 -35.95
CA PRO A 305 -9.06 -40.75 -37.31
C PRO A 305 -8.97 -42.24 -37.61
N SER A 306 -10.00 -42.76 -38.26
CA SER A 306 -9.92 -43.97 -39.06
C SER A 306 -8.85 -43.80 -40.16
N PHE A 307 -7.68 -44.37 -39.95
CA PHE A 307 -6.73 -44.72 -41.00
C PHE A 307 -6.11 -46.08 -40.66
N LEU A 308 -6.80 -47.12 -41.12
CA LEU A 308 -6.25 -48.28 -41.82
C LEU A 308 -7.37 -48.91 -42.63
#